data_AF-A0A450YX23-F1
#
_entry.id   AF-A0A450YX23-F1
#
_cell.length_a   1.000
_cell.length_b   1.000
_cell.length_c   1.000
_cell.angle_alpha   90.00
_cell.angle_beta   90.00
_cell.angle_gamma   90.00
#
_symmetry.space_group_name_H-M   'P 1'
#
loop_
_entity.id
_entity.type
_entity.pdbx_description
1 polymer ?
#
loop_
_entity_poly.entity_id
_entity_poly.type
_entity_poly.pdbx_seq_one_letter_code
_entity_poly.pdbx_strand_id
1 'polypeptide(L)'
;AYANDDINLVIAVEVKSRVKMGAIKQLRKLITRFRELSPEHGDKGMIGILTGVHWEREVAEKARKVGFLTASIQDGIFEITTPEDFEARGW
;
A
#
# COMPACT_ATOMS: atom_id res chain seq x y z
N ALA A 1 -13.21 8.56 11.64
CA ALA A 1 -14.29 7.57 11.62
C ALA A 1 -14.04 6.65 10.43
N TYR A 2 -13.78 5.36 10.66
CA TYR A 2 -13.58 4.39 9.59
C TYR A 2 -14.94 3.75 9.28
N ALA A 3 -15.56 4.12 8.16
CA ALA A 3 -16.82 3.54 7.70
C ALA A 3 -16.51 2.30 6.84
N ASN A 4 -16.09 1.20 7.50
CA ASN A 4 -15.77 -0.09 6.85
C ASN A 4 -16.55 -1.23 7.55
N ASP A 5 -17.81 -1.01 7.93
CA ASP A 5 -18.56 -1.99 8.73
C ASP A 5 -18.83 -3.29 7.97
N ASP A 6 -19.00 -3.23 6.64
CA ASP A 6 -19.23 -4.43 5.81
C ASP A 6 -17.97 -4.95 5.09
N ILE A 7 -16.87 -4.18 5.09
CA ILE A 7 -15.61 -4.55 4.40
C ILE A 7 -14.56 -4.96 5.44
N ASN A 8 -14.25 -6.26 5.46
CA ASN A 8 -13.24 -6.84 6.35
C ASN A 8 -11.80 -6.64 5.84
N LEU A 9 -11.45 -5.41 5.43
CA LEU A 9 -10.17 -5.05 4.85
C LEU A 9 -9.68 -3.69 5.36
N VAL A 10 -8.40 -3.64 5.73
CA VAL A 10 -7.64 -2.42 6.01
C VAL A 10 -6.69 -2.17 4.84
N ILE A 11 -6.66 -0.92 4.36
CA ILE A 11 -5.79 -0.50 3.26
C ILE A 11 -4.81 0.52 3.82
N ALA A 12 -3.53 0.17 3.88
CA ALA A 12 -2.46 1.11 4.21
C ALA A 12 -1.93 1.77 2.94
N VAL A 13 -1.98 3.10 2.87
CA VAL A 13 -1.48 3.87 1.74
C VAL A 13 -0.26 4.69 2.16
N GLU A 14 0.90 4.40 1.57
CA GLU A 14 2.13 5.16 1.76
C GLU A 14 2.34 6.11 0.58
N VAL A 15 2.28 7.43 0.84
CA VAL A 15 2.40 8.47 -0.19
C VAL A 15 3.78 9.12 -0.16
N LYS A 16 4.48 9.16 -1.30
CA LYS A 16 5.76 9.88 -1.45
C LYS A 16 5.78 10.81 -2.67
N SER A 17 6.42 11.97 -2.53
CA SER A 17 6.74 12.82 -3.69
C SER A 17 7.74 12.14 -4.63
N ARG A 18 8.76 11.49 -4.06
CA ARG A 18 9.68 10.60 -4.77
C ARG A 18 9.74 9.23 -4.09
N VAL A 19 9.29 8.20 -4.80
CA VAL A 19 9.26 6.83 -4.33
C VAL A 19 10.63 6.18 -4.54
N LYS A 20 11.26 5.82 -3.43
CA LYS A 20 12.56 5.14 -3.37
C LYS A 20 12.42 3.77 -2.74
N MET A 21 13.45 2.94 -2.85
CA MET A 21 13.47 1.59 -2.27
C MET A 21 13.14 1.57 -0.76
N GLY A 22 13.52 2.62 -0.02
CA GLY A 22 13.21 2.75 1.40
C GLY A 22 11.71 2.82 1.72
N ALA A 23 10.87 3.30 0.80
CA ALA A 23 9.44 3.42 1.01
C ALA A 23 8.75 2.04 1.11
N ILE A 24 9.26 1.03 0.39
CA ILE A 24 8.81 -0.37 0.51
C ILE A 24 9.03 -0.88 1.95
N LYS A 25 10.21 -0.61 2.52
CA LYS A 25 10.53 -1.01 3.90
C LYS A 25 9.67 -0.27 4.92
N GLN A 26 9.37 1.01 4.66
CA GLN A 26 8.51 1.83 5.52
C GLN A 26 7.08 1.29 5.55
N LEU A 27 6.47 1.07 4.38
CA LEU A 27 5.11 0.53 4.29
C LEU A 27 5.01 -0.86 4.94
N ARG A 28 5.99 -1.74 4.69
CA ARG A 28 6.02 -3.06 5.35
C ARG A 28 6.06 -2.94 6.87
N LYS A 29 6.89 -2.04 7.41
CA LYS A 29 7.00 -1.81 8.86
C LYS A 29 5.69 -1.26 9.44
N LEU A 30 5.02 -0.37 8.71
CA LEU A 30 3.73 0.19 9.11
C LEU A 30 2.66 -0.91 9.19
N ILE A 31 2.54 -1.74 8.15
CA ILE A 31 1.60 -2.87 8.11
C ILE A 31 1.85 -3.85 9.26
N THR A 32 3.11 -4.24 9.51
CA THR A 32 3.43 -5.17 10.61
C THR A 32 3.05 -4.59 11.98
N ARG A 33 3.31 -3.30 12.19
CA ARG A 33 2.99 -2.64 13.47
C ARG A 33 1.51 -2.30 13.63
N PHE A 34 0.78 -2.13 12.53
CA PHE A 34 -0.64 -1.78 12.59
C PHE A 34 -1.43 -2.79 13.41
N ARG A 35 -1.17 -4.08 13.27
CA ARG A 35 -1.84 -5.13 14.07
C ARG A 35 -1.56 -5.03 15.57
N GLU A 36 -0.38 -4.55 15.95
CA GLU A 36 -0.03 -4.33 17.36
C GLU A 36 -0.71 -3.08 17.92
N LEU A 37 -0.88 -2.05 17.08
CA LEU A 37 -1.40 -0.73 17.47
C LEU A 37 -2.92 -0.62 17.38
N SER A 38 -3.56 -1.46 16.56
CA SER A 38 -5.00 -1.47 16.31
C SER A 38 -5.56 -2.90 16.43
N PRO A 39 -5.48 -3.53 17.62
CA PRO A 39 -5.98 -4.88 17.85
C PRO A 39 -7.49 -5.01 17.55
N GLU A 40 -8.26 -3.93 17.66
CA GLU A 40 -9.68 -3.85 17.28
C GLU A 40 -9.95 -4.13 15.79
N HIS A 41 -8.89 -4.16 14.97
CA HIS A 41 -8.94 -4.49 13.55
C HIS A 41 -8.15 -5.76 13.20
N GLY A 42 -7.77 -6.57 14.20
CA GLY A 42 -6.92 -7.75 14.02
C GLY A 42 -7.49 -8.82 13.09
N ASP A 43 -8.82 -8.93 13.02
CA ASP A 43 -9.52 -9.90 12.17
C ASP A 43 -9.73 -9.40 10.73
N LYS A 44 -9.37 -8.15 10.44
CA LYS A 44 -9.46 -7.58 9.10
C LYS A 44 -8.24 -8.00 8.27
N GLY A 45 -8.47 -8.38 7.02
CA GLY A 45 -7.38 -8.52 6.05
C GLY A 45 -6.65 -7.18 5.89
N MET A 46 -5.37 -7.20 5.52
CA MET A 46 -4.62 -5.96 5.30
C MET A 46 -3.86 -5.99 3.98
N ILE A 47 -3.98 -4.92 3.19
CA ILE A 47 -3.18 -4.72 1.96
C ILE A 47 -2.47 -3.37 1.98
N GLY A 48 -1.36 -3.29 1.24
CA GLY A 48 -0.54 -2.08 1.13
C GLY A 48 -0.57 -1.50 -0.28
N ILE A 49 -0.74 -0.19 -0.36
CA ILE A 49 -0.57 0.60 -1.58
C ILE A 49 0.62 1.56 -1.39
N LEU A 50 1.62 1.45 -2.27
CA LEU A 50 2.70 2.41 -2.36
C LEU A 50 2.40 3.38 -3.51
N THR A 51 2.28 4.66 -3.20
CA THR A 51 1.89 5.69 -4.18
C THR A 51 2.88 6.84 -4.23
N GLY A 52 3.00 7.48 -5.39
CA GLY A 52 3.77 8.70 -5.51
C GLY A 52 3.82 9.34 -6.88
N VAL A 53 4.40 10.53 -6.93
CA VAL A 53 4.49 11.36 -8.15
C VAL A 53 5.64 10.91 -9.04
N HIS A 54 6.83 10.71 -8.46
CA HIS A 54 8.02 10.27 -9.18
C HIS A 54 8.57 8.96 -8.62
N TRP A 55 8.82 7.97 -9.47
CA TRP A 55 9.37 6.68 -9.07
C TRP A 55 10.82 6.54 -9.51
N GLU A 56 11.68 6.11 -8.59
CA GLU A 56 13.00 5.61 -8.99
C GLU A 56 12.85 4.32 -9.80
N ARG A 57 13.80 4.10 -10.72
CA ARG A 57 13.80 2.94 -11.61
C ARG A 57 13.68 1.64 -10.81
N GLU A 58 12.90 0.68 -11.32
CA GLU A 58 12.65 -0.63 -10.72
C GLU A 58 11.88 -0.63 -9.38
N VAL A 59 11.69 0.49 -8.69
CA VAL A 59 11.03 0.51 -7.36
C VAL A 59 9.59 0.01 -7.44
N ALA A 60 8.85 0.39 -8.49
CA ALA A 60 7.47 -0.08 -8.70
C ALA A 60 7.43 -1.60 -8.91
N GLU A 61 8.35 -2.16 -9.68
CA GLU A 61 8.46 -3.60 -9.89
C GLU A 61 8.81 -4.34 -8.59
N LYS A 62 9.75 -3.80 -7.80
CA LYS A 62 10.11 -4.37 -6.50
C LYS A 62 8.95 -4.28 -5.50
N ALA A 63 8.18 -3.20 -5.51
CA ALA A 63 7.00 -3.04 -4.67
C ALA A 63 5.94 -4.12 -5.00
N ARG A 64 5.67 -4.34 -6.29
CA ARG A 64 4.77 -5.43 -6.73
C ARG A 64 5.29 -6.81 -6.36
N LYS A 65 6.60 -7.06 -6.51
CA LYS A 65 7.24 -8.34 -6.12
C LYS A 65 7.10 -8.67 -4.63
N VAL A 66 7.00 -7.66 -3.76
CA VAL A 66 6.73 -7.89 -2.33
C VAL A 66 5.24 -7.93 -1.99
N GLY A 67 4.37 -7.71 -2.98
CA GLY A 67 2.92 -7.81 -2.88
C GLY A 67 2.20 -6.49 -2.61
N PHE A 68 2.85 -5.34 -2.81
CA PHE A 68 2.17 -4.04 -2.70
C PHE A 68 1.55 -3.62 -4.03
N LEU A 69 0.35 -3.06 -3.95
CA LEU A 69 -0.21 -2.29 -5.05
C LEU A 69 0.65 -1.04 -5.27
N THR A 70 0.82 -0.64 -6.52
CA THR A 70 1.47 0.62 -6.90
C THR A 70 0.43 1.58 -7.43
N ALA A 71 0.55 2.86 -7.09
CA ALA A 71 -0.28 3.92 -7.63
C ALA A 71 0.54 5.15 -8.02
N SER A 72 0.02 5.93 -8.96
CA SER A 72 0.51 7.27 -9.27
C SER A 72 -0.44 8.31 -8.65
N ILE A 73 0.12 9.48 -8.31
CA ILE A 73 -0.67 10.69 -8.07
C ILE A 73 -0.14 11.76 -9.00
N GLN A 74 -0.98 12.19 -9.95
CA GLN A 74 -0.68 13.27 -10.89
C GLN A 74 -1.92 14.14 -11.04
N ASP A 75 -1.75 15.46 -10.99
CA ASP A 75 -2.83 16.44 -11.15
C ASP A 75 -4.07 16.19 -10.26
N GLY A 76 -3.84 15.67 -9.05
CA GLY A 76 -4.91 15.34 -8.09
C GLY A 76 -5.64 14.02 -8.36
N ILE A 77 -5.26 13.29 -9.43
CA ILE A 77 -5.80 11.98 -9.77
C ILE A 77 -4.96 10.90 -9.12
N PHE A 78 -5.62 9.97 -8.43
CA PHE A 78 -5.02 8.74 -7.89
C PHE A 78 -5.37 7.58 -8.81
N GLU A 79 -4.34 6.93 -9.38
CA GLU A 79 -4.52 5.83 -10.32
C GLU A 79 -3.73 4.59 -9.89
N ILE A 80 -4.38 3.43 -9.89
CA ILE A 80 -3.71 2.14 -9.66
C ILE A 80 -2.91 1.79 -10.92
N THR A 81 -1.63 1.47 -10.72
CA THR A 81 -0.66 1.22 -11.80
C THR A 81 -0.13 -0.22 -11.79
N THR A 82 -0.72 -1.09 -10.96
CA THR A 82 -0.44 -2.53 -11.05
C THR A 82 -1.12 -3.13 -12.29
N PRO A 83 -0.57 -4.21 -12.85
CA PRO A 83 -1.29 -5.02 -13.85
C PRO A 83 -2.68 -5.43 -13.37
N GLU A 84 -3.62 -5.62 -14.29
CA GLU A 84 -5.02 -6.00 -13.97
C GLU A 84 -5.12 -7.37 -13.29
N ASP A 85 -4.22 -8.28 -13.61
CA ASP A 85 -4.12 -9.63 -13.04
C ASP A 85 -3.30 -9.68 -11.73
N PHE A 86 -2.87 -8.53 -11.22
CA PHE A 86 -2.06 -8.48 -10.01
C PHE A 86 -2.90 -8.70 -8.74
N GLU A 87 -2.57 -9.74 -8.00
CA GLU A 87 -3.13 -9.98 -6.68
C GLU A 87 -2.24 -9.36 -5.58
N ALA A 88 -2.81 -8.41 -4.84
CA ALA A 88 -2.14 -7.82 -3.69
C ALA A 88 -1.92 -8.88 -2.59
N ARG A 89 -0.77 -8.84 -1.93
CA ARG A 89 -0.52 -9.70 -0.78
C ARG A 89 -1.39 -9.23 0.39
N GLY A 90 -2.22 -10.13 0.90
CA GLY A 90 -2.79 -10.03 2.24
C GLY A 90 -1.72 -10.19 3.31
N TRP A 91 -1.67 -9.27 4.26
CA TRP A 91 -0.77 -9.27 5.41
C TRP A 91 -1.54 -9.61 6.68
#